data_AF-A0A9Q0MSF7-F1
#
_entry.id   AF-A0A9Q0MSF7-F1
#
_cell.length_a   1.000
_cell.length_b   1.000
_cell.length_c   1.000
_cell.angle_alpha   90.00
_cell.angle_beta   90.00
_cell.angle_gamma   90.00
#
_symmetry.space_group_name_H-M   'P 1'
#
loop_
_entity.id
_entity.type
_entity.pdbx_description
1 polymer ?
#
loop_
_entity_poly.entity_id
_entity_poly.type
_entity_poly.pdbx_seq_one_letter_code
_entity_poly.pdbx_strand_id
1 'polypeptide(L)'
;MALTDLEEQFTFYAAYHHTTVNKIIHVICVWPILWSALVLSEYIPLVAPEQFNTFVVAVHPLNVTFVAAVFYAAVYLLMDKKAGFIATLLLAFCLVSGRKFYLEAELNYGYAAWQIAAVIQVVCWVAQFVGHGVFEGRAPALFDNLVQAVVMAPLFVLLEVLFLLGYRKDFQKTIWKKVEKEIAKFKNQSNKTKSSVKSNKSLNDDSNNNGMPLISYQHPVMAQFCDQVLPQAVHSSSAIRGECVYEMYQIV
;
A
#
# COMPACT_ATOMS: atom_id res chain seq x y z
N MET A 1 12.63 7.64 12.21
CA MET A 1 12.12 6.28 12.06
C MET A 1 13.22 5.37 11.53
N ALA A 2 13.62 4.36 12.30
CA ALA A 2 14.56 3.37 11.79
C ALA A 2 13.85 2.45 10.77
N LEU A 3 14.53 2.07 9.68
CA LEU A 3 13.95 1.22 8.64
C LEU A 3 13.51 -0.15 9.18
N THR A 4 14.21 -0.65 10.19
CA THR A 4 14.01 -1.98 10.77
C THR A 4 13.16 -1.98 12.05
N ASP A 5 12.68 -0.82 12.51
CA ASP A 5 11.77 -0.77 13.67
C ASP A 5 10.37 -1.21 13.23
N LEU A 6 10.06 -2.49 13.44
CA LEU A 6 8.78 -3.05 13.01
C LEU A 6 7.58 -2.32 13.60
N GLU A 7 7.64 -1.92 14.87
CA GLU A 7 6.48 -1.33 15.54
C GLU A 7 6.21 0.07 15.00
N GLU A 8 7.25 0.89 14.82
CA GLU A 8 7.14 2.24 14.25
C GLU A 8 6.68 2.16 12.78
N GLN A 9 7.30 1.30 11.99
CA GLN A 9 7.02 1.09 10.56
C GLN A 9 5.59 0.62 10.31
N PHE A 10 5.15 -0.41 11.04
CA PHE A 10 3.80 -0.93 10.92
C PHE A 10 2.77 0.07 11.44
N THR A 11 3.04 0.77 12.55
CA THR A 11 2.11 1.79 13.08
C THR A 11 1.88 2.89 12.06
N PHE A 12 2.97 3.41 11.47
CA PHE A 12 2.91 4.42 10.42
C PHE A 12 2.10 3.90 9.23
N TYR A 13 2.44 2.74 8.70
CA TYR A 13 1.79 2.20 7.50
C TYR A 13 0.30 1.90 7.75
N ALA A 14 -0.05 1.25 8.87
CA ALA A 14 -1.43 0.89 9.19
C ALA A 14 -2.35 2.10 9.39
N ALA A 15 -1.80 3.23 9.88
CA ALA A 15 -2.56 4.47 10.05
C ALA A 15 -3.04 5.10 8.71
N TYR A 16 -2.47 4.67 7.57
CA TYR A 16 -2.91 5.04 6.22
C TYR A 16 -3.88 4.03 5.58
N HIS A 17 -4.01 2.82 6.15
CA HIS A 17 -4.75 1.70 5.55
C HIS A 17 -5.64 1.04 6.60
N HIS A 18 -6.65 1.77 7.07
CA HIS A 18 -7.46 1.33 8.21
C HIS A 18 -8.85 0.81 7.81
N THR A 19 -9.30 1.06 6.59
CA THR A 19 -10.55 0.50 6.07
C THR A 19 -10.34 -0.92 5.53
N THR A 20 -11.29 -1.81 5.82
CA THR A 20 -11.20 -3.23 5.41
C THR A 20 -11.05 -3.40 3.90
N VAL A 21 -11.79 -2.62 3.10
CA VAL A 21 -11.73 -2.68 1.64
C VAL A 21 -10.34 -2.30 1.13
N ASN A 22 -9.77 -1.20 1.64
CA ASN A 22 -8.43 -0.79 1.23
C ASN A 22 -7.38 -1.83 1.65
N LYS A 23 -7.46 -2.37 2.87
CA LYS A 23 -6.58 -3.48 3.29
C LYS A 23 -6.65 -4.68 2.36
N ILE A 24 -7.84 -5.11 1.95
CA ILE A 24 -8.02 -6.24 1.01
C ILE A 24 -7.35 -5.94 -0.33
N ILE A 25 -7.56 -4.74 -0.89
CA ILE A 25 -6.92 -4.31 -2.13
C ILE A 25 -5.39 -4.43 -2.01
N HIS A 26 -4.82 -3.93 -0.91
CA HIS A 26 -3.38 -4.01 -0.67
C HIS A 26 -2.89 -5.46 -0.51
N VAL A 27 -3.60 -6.29 0.25
CA VAL A 27 -3.24 -7.72 0.42
C VAL A 27 -3.18 -8.43 -0.93
N ILE A 28 -4.12 -8.14 -1.83
CA ILE A 28 -4.17 -8.74 -3.17
C ILE A 28 -3.10 -8.15 -4.10
N CYS A 29 -2.85 -6.83 -4.05
CA CYS A 29 -2.05 -6.13 -5.06
C CYS A 29 -0.55 -6.04 -4.75
N VAL A 30 -0.15 -6.01 -3.46
CA VAL A 30 1.24 -5.69 -3.08
C VAL A 30 2.23 -6.76 -3.52
N TRP A 31 1.92 -8.05 -3.34
CA TRP A 31 2.81 -9.14 -3.78
C TRP A 31 2.92 -9.24 -5.31
N PRO A 32 1.82 -9.13 -6.09
CA PRO A 32 1.91 -9.00 -7.56
C PRO A 32 2.72 -7.78 -8.04
N ILE A 33 2.63 -6.64 -7.35
CA ILE A 33 3.47 -5.47 -7.66
C ILE A 33 4.94 -5.78 -7.40
N LEU A 34 5.28 -6.39 -6.27
CA LEU A 34 6.66 -6.76 -5.99
C LEU A 34 7.18 -7.76 -7.02
N TRP A 35 6.40 -8.80 -7.34
CA TRP A 35 6.76 -9.80 -8.33
C TRP A 35 7.00 -9.19 -9.71
N SER A 36 6.07 -8.37 -10.20
CA SER A 36 6.20 -7.73 -11.52
C SER A 36 7.33 -6.70 -11.54
N ALA A 37 7.61 -6.01 -10.43
CA ALA A 37 8.77 -5.12 -10.32
C ALA A 37 10.09 -5.91 -10.44
N LEU A 38 10.18 -7.09 -9.81
CA LEU A 38 11.32 -7.99 -9.94
C LEU A 38 11.48 -8.50 -11.39
N VAL A 39 10.39 -8.82 -12.08
CA VAL A 39 10.43 -9.17 -13.52
C VAL A 39 10.94 -8.00 -14.37
N LEU A 40 10.49 -6.77 -14.10
CA LEU A 40 10.94 -5.59 -14.84
C LEU A 40 12.42 -5.29 -14.56
N SER A 41 12.92 -5.52 -13.33
CA SER A 41 14.32 -5.31 -13.00
C SER A 41 15.28 -6.34 -13.63
N GLU A 42 14.78 -7.47 -14.15
CA GLU A 42 15.61 -8.43 -14.91
C GLU A 42 16.26 -7.80 -16.14
N TYR A 43 15.63 -6.78 -16.71
CA TYR A 43 16.12 -6.04 -17.87
C TYR A 43 17.23 -5.02 -17.51
N ILE A 44 17.60 -4.89 -16.24
CA ILE A 44 18.62 -3.94 -15.76
C ILE A 44 19.86 -4.72 -15.28
N PRO A 45 20.91 -4.84 -16.12
CA PRO A 45 22.14 -5.54 -15.72
C PRO A 45 22.95 -4.71 -14.71
N LEU A 46 23.48 -5.36 -13.67
CA LEU A 46 24.47 -4.76 -12.74
C LEU A 46 25.91 -5.12 -13.13
N VAL A 47 26.11 -6.29 -13.73
CA VAL A 47 27.41 -6.80 -14.17
C VAL A 47 27.24 -7.51 -15.51
N ALA A 48 28.31 -7.53 -16.31
CA ALA A 48 28.32 -8.31 -17.53
C ALA A 48 28.19 -9.82 -17.21
N PRO A 49 27.39 -10.59 -17.98
CA PRO A 49 27.10 -12.00 -17.69
C PRO A 49 28.32 -12.92 -17.50
N GLU A 50 29.47 -12.53 -18.07
CA GLU A 50 30.65 -13.40 -18.17
C GLU A 50 31.53 -13.46 -16.91
N GLN A 51 31.24 -12.67 -15.86
CA GLN A 51 32.25 -12.40 -14.81
C GLN A 51 32.09 -13.17 -13.49
N PHE A 52 31.05 -13.98 -13.30
CA PHE A 52 30.87 -14.71 -12.04
C PHE A 52 30.33 -16.13 -12.24
N ASN A 53 31.19 -17.13 -12.08
CA ASN A 53 30.81 -18.55 -12.14
C ASN A 53 30.79 -19.14 -10.71
N THR A 54 29.81 -18.73 -9.90
CA THR A 54 29.58 -19.29 -8.55
C THR A 54 28.21 -19.97 -8.49
N PHE A 55 28.00 -20.89 -7.53
CA PHE A 55 26.73 -21.62 -7.35
C PHE A 55 25.49 -20.71 -7.23
N VAL A 56 25.64 -19.50 -6.67
CA VAL A 56 24.55 -18.51 -6.57
C VAL A 56 24.13 -18.00 -7.95
N VAL A 57 25.08 -17.83 -8.87
CA VAL A 57 24.81 -17.44 -10.26
C VAL A 57 24.09 -18.53 -11.06
N ALA A 58 24.21 -19.80 -10.65
CA ALA A 58 23.51 -20.91 -11.29
C ALA A 58 21.98 -20.86 -11.11
N VAL A 59 21.48 -20.23 -10.03
CA VAL A 59 20.04 -20.06 -9.77
C VAL A 59 19.53 -18.73 -10.31
N HIS A 60 20.28 -17.65 -10.11
CA HIS A 60 19.90 -16.32 -10.57
C HIS A 60 21.13 -15.46 -10.84
N PRO A 61 21.21 -14.74 -11.97
CA PRO A 61 22.33 -13.83 -12.21
C PRO A 61 22.40 -12.74 -11.13
N LEU A 62 23.62 -12.27 -10.85
CA LEU A 62 23.83 -11.11 -9.99
C LEU A 62 23.39 -9.84 -10.75
N ASN A 63 22.12 -9.50 -10.64
CA ASN A 63 21.50 -8.32 -11.26
C ASN A 63 20.73 -7.50 -10.21
N VAL A 64 20.08 -6.41 -10.65
CA VAL A 64 19.34 -5.52 -9.74
C VAL A 64 18.25 -6.29 -9.00
N THR A 65 17.58 -7.22 -9.67
CA THR A 65 16.55 -8.09 -9.08
C THR A 65 17.09 -8.90 -7.91
N PHE A 66 18.24 -9.54 -8.06
CA PHE A 66 18.85 -10.34 -6.99
C PHE A 66 19.22 -9.47 -5.78
N VAL A 67 19.86 -8.31 -6.04
CA VAL A 67 20.23 -7.37 -4.97
C VAL A 67 18.99 -6.86 -4.24
N ALA A 68 17.93 -6.51 -4.97
CA ALA A 68 16.67 -6.09 -4.38
C ALA A 68 16.06 -7.19 -3.51
N ALA A 69 15.98 -8.44 -4.01
CA ALA A 69 15.43 -9.56 -3.26
C ALA A 69 16.22 -9.84 -1.97
N VAL A 70 17.55 -9.79 -2.01
CA VAL A 70 18.42 -9.94 -0.82
C VAL A 70 18.20 -8.79 0.16
N PHE A 71 18.11 -7.55 -0.33
CA PHE A 71 17.83 -6.39 0.51
C PHE A 71 16.49 -6.54 1.25
N TYR A 72 15.41 -6.88 0.53
CA TYR A 72 14.11 -7.11 1.13
C TYR A 72 14.14 -8.24 2.17
N ALA A 73 14.75 -9.39 1.84
CA ALA A 73 14.88 -10.50 2.76
C ALA A 73 15.64 -10.11 4.04
N ALA A 74 16.76 -9.39 3.91
CA ALA A 74 17.55 -8.92 5.04
C ALA A 74 16.75 -7.97 5.94
N VAL A 75 16.09 -6.96 5.36
CA VAL A 75 15.25 -6.02 6.13
C VAL A 75 14.14 -6.77 6.87
N TYR A 76 13.44 -7.69 6.21
CA TYR A 76 12.33 -8.40 6.83
C TYR A 76 12.77 -9.33 7.96
N LEU A 77 13.91 -10.02 7.80
CA LEU A 77 14.49 -10.85 8.85
C LEU A 77 14.95 -10.02 10.06
N LEU A 78 15.42 -8.79 9.83
CA LEU A 78 15.77 -7.85 10.90
C LEU A 78 14.54 -7.30 11.63
N MET A 79 13.42 -7.11 10.93
CA MET A 79 12.17 -6.62 11.51
C MET A 79 11.44 -7.68 12.35
N ASP A 80 11.27 -8.90 11.81
CA ASP A 80 10.72 -10.04 12.53
C ASP A 80 11.29 -11.34 11.98
N LYS A 81 11.99 -12.12 12.81
CA LYS A 81 12.66 -13.34 12.35
C LYS A 81 11.70 -14.38 11.75
N LYS A 82 10.49 -14.55 12.29
CA LYS A 82 9.56 -15.61 11.84
C LYS A 82 8.76 -15.16 10.62
N ALA A 83 8.14 -13.99 10.68
CA ALA A 83 7.43 -13.41 9.55
C ALA A 83 8.39 -13.08 8.41
N GLY A 84 9.58 -12.58 8.72
CA GLY A 84 10.66 -12.34 7.75
C GLY A 84 11.19 -13.61 7.10
N PHE A 85 11.22 -14.74 7.80
CA PHE A 85 11.53 -16.03 7.18
C PHE A 85 10.45 -16.43 6.16
N ILE A 86 9.17 -16.31 6.52
CA ILE A 86 8.05 -16.57 5.58
C ILE A 86 8.12 -15.61 4.38
N ALA A 87 8.37 -14.32 4.63
CA ALA A 87 8.55 -13.32 3.58
C ALA A 87 9.74 -13.66 2.66
N THR A 88 10.82 -14.19 3.21
CA THR A 88 12.00 -14.64 2.45
C THR A 88 11.65 -15.81 1.54
N LEU A 89 10.83 -16.77 1.99
CA LEU A 89 10.36 -17.86 1.13
C LEU A 89 9.46 -17.35 0.00
N LEU A 90 8.58 -16.39 0.28
CA LEU A 90 7.74 -15.73 -0.75
C LEU A 90 8.58 -14.93 -1.74
N LEU A 91 9.61 -14.21 -1.26
CA LEU A 91 10.58 -13.51 -2.11
C LEU A 91 11.37 -14.48 -2.99
N ALA A 92 11.84 -15.59 -2.44
CA ALA A 92 12.54 -16.62 -3.20
C ALA A 92 11.64 -17.21 -4.30
N PHE A 93 10.37 -17.49 -3.97
CA PHE A 93 9.37 -17.87 -4.97
C PHE A 93 9.20 -16.79 -6.05
N CYS A 94 9.09 -15.52 -5.67
CA CYS A 94 8.95 -14.42 -6.63
C CYS A 94 10.17 -14.29 -7.54
N LEU A 95 11.38 -14.42 -6.98
CA LEU A 95 12.63 -14.34 -7.70
C LEU A 95 12.75 -15.47 -8.73
N VAL A 96 12.52 -16.72 -8.31
CA VAL A 96 12.62 -17.90 -9.20
C VAL A 96 11.54 -17.88 -10.27
N SER A 97 10.28 -17.62 -9.88
CA SER A 97 9.16 -17.58 -10.83
C SER A 97 9.27 -16.40 -11.81
N GLY A 98 9.70 -15.22 -11.32
CA GLY A 98 9.92 -14.04 -12.14
C GLY A 98 11.05 -14.24 -13.15
N ARG A 99 12.16 -14.83 -12.73
CA ARG A 99 13.28 -15.18 -13.62
C ARG A 99 12.87 -16.19 -14.68
N LYS A 100 12.16 -17.25 -14.28
CA LYS A 100 11.62 -18.25 -15.21
C LYS A 100 10.72 -17.58 -16.25
N PHE A 101 9.79 -16.73 -15.80
CA PHE A 101 8.90 -16.00 -16.68
C PHE A 101 9.66 -15.07 -17.63
N TYR A 102 10.66 -14.34 -17.14
CA TYR A 102 11.54 -13.49 -17.97
C TYR A 102 12.21 -14.28 -19.10
N LEU A 103 12.74 -15.47 -18.82
CA LEU A 103 13.43 -16.31 -19.79
C LEU A 103 12.51 -16.98 -20.81
N GLU A 104 11.30 -17.35 -20.38
CA GLU A 104 10.41 -18.22 -21.15
C GLU A 104 9.29 -17.46 -21.88
N ALA A 105 8.99 -16.21 -21.53
CA ALA A 105 7.79 -15.52 -22.00
C ALA A 105 7.71 -15.41 -23.52
N GLU A 106 8.81 -15.00 -24.17
CA GLU A 106 8.85 -14.80 -25.62
C GLU A 106 8.73 -16.14 -26.37
N LEU A 107 9.44 -17.17 -25.89
CA LEU A 107 9.44 -18.51 -26.48
C LEU A 107 8.09 -19.21 -26.34
N ASN A 108 7.44 -19.10 -25.19
CA ASN A 108 6.23 -19.86 -24.89
C ASN A 108 4.93 -19.12 -25.26
N TYR A 109 4.95 -17.77 -25.29
CA TYR A 109 3.73 -16.98 -25.45
C TYR A 109 3.82 -15.89 -26.53
N GLY A 110 4.98 -15.69 -27.17
CA GLY A 110 5.15 -14.74 -28.27
C GLY A 110 5.14 -13.27 -27.84
N TYR A 111 5.32 -12.98 -26.56
CA TYR A 111 5.45 -11.62 -26.02
C TYR A 111 6.58 -11.53 -25.01
N ALA A 112 7.18 -10.35 -24.87
CA ALA A 112 8.21 -10.11 -23.88
C ALA A 112 7.63 -10.02 -22.46
N ALA A 113 8.33 -10.57 -21.46
CA ALA A 113 7.85 -10.63 -20.07
C ALA A 113 7.47 -9.27 -19.48
N TRP A 114 8.16 -8.20 -19.87
CA TRP A 114 7.86 -6.84 -19.41
C TRP A 114 6.42 -6.41 -19.72
N GLN A 115 5.80 -6.92 -20.79
CA GLN A 115 4.45 -6.52 -21.19
C GLN A 115 3.41 -6.94 -20.15
N ILE A 116 3.47 -8.20 -19.69
CA ILE A 116 2.58 -8.70 -18.64
C ILE A 116 2.92 -8.06 -17.30
N ALA A 117 4.20 -7.89 -16.99
CA ALA A 117 4.61 -7.22 -15.76
C ALA A 117 4.08 -5.77 -15.70
N ALA A 118 4.12 -5.03 -16.82
CA ALA A 118 3.57 -3.69 -16.91
C ALA A 118 2.04 -3.66 -16.72
N VAL A 119 1.30 -4.62 -17.30
CA VAL A 119 -0.15 -4.73 -17.08
C VAL A 119 -0.46 -4.95 -15.60
N ILE A 120 0.26 -5.86 -14.93
CA ILE A 120 0.09 -6.13 -13.49
C ILE A 120 0.36 -4.86 -12.69
N GLN A 121 1.46 -4.15 -12.97
CA GLN A 121 1.78 -2.88 -12.30
C GLN A 121 0.65 -1.87 -12.45
N VAL A 122 0.19 -1.61 -13.68
CA VAL A 122 -0.86 -0.62 -13.93
C VAL A 122 -2.15 -0.99 -13.20
N VAL A 123 -2.63 -2.23 -13.34
CA VAL A 123 -3.89 -2.67 -12.72
C VAL A 123 -3.80 -2.60 -11.19
N CYS A 124 -2.72 -3.10 -10.60
CA CYS A 124 -2.56 -3.14 -9.15
C CYS A 124 -2.36 -1.73 -8.55
N TRP A 125 -1.61 -0.85 -9.21
CA TRP A 125 -1.44 0.53 -8.75
C TRP A 125 -2.73 1.33 -8.86
N VAL A 126 -3.46 1.20 -9.97
CA VAL A 126 -4.78 1.84 -10.12
C VAL A 126 -5.72 1.37 -9.01
N ALA A 127 -5.77 0.06 -8.72
CA ALA A 127 -6.58 -0.47 -7.64
C ALA A 127 -6.18 0.14 -6.27
N GLN A 128 -4.89 0.24 -5.96
CA GLN A 128 -4.43 0.86 -4.71
C GLN A 128 -4.73 2.35 -4.63
N PHE A 129 -4.57 3.11 -5.72
CA PHE A 129 -4.90 4.53 -5.73
C PHE A 129 -6.40 4.77 -5.58
N VAL A 130 -7.24 3.94 -6.20
CA VAL A 130 -8.70 3.94 -5.97
C VAL A 130 -9.00 3.58 -4.52
N GLY A 131 -8.30 2.57 -3.98
CA GLY A 131 -8.30 2.19 -2.57
C GLY A 131 -8.19 3.39 -1.62
N HIS A 132 -7.10 4.14 -1.78
CA HIS A 132 -6.80 5.33 -1.00
C HIS A 132 -7.76 6.50 -1.27
N GLY A 133 -8.07 6.79 -2.54
CA GLY A 133 -8.90 7.93 -2.90
C GLY A 133 -10.36 7.78 -2.47
N VAL A 134 -10.95 6.60 -2.72
CA VAL A 134 -12.38 6.36 -2.52
C VAL A 134 -12.69 5.90 -1.09
N PHE A 135 -11.88 4.99 -0.52
CA PHE A 135 -12.22 4.38 0.78
C PHE A 135 -11.54 5.05 1.97
N GLU A 136 -10.31 5.58 1.80
CA GLU A 136 -9.59 6.28 2.88
C GLU A 136 -9.78 7.81 2.81
N GLY A 137 -10.04 8.36 1.62
CA GLY A 137 -10.13 9.81 1.40
C GLY A 137 -8.81 10.55 1.67
N ARG A 138 -7.68 9.86 1.54
CA ARG A 138 -6.33 10.37 1.87
C ARG A 138 -5.35 10.05 0.75
N ALA A 139 -4.33 10.89 0.61
CA ALA A 139 -3.20 10.58 -0.26
C ALA A 139 -2.46 9.33 0.24
N PRO A 140 -1.95 8.47 -0.66
CA PRO A 140 -1.13 7.32 -0.32
C PRO A 140 0.12 7.71 0.48
N ALA A 141 0.54 6.82 1.39
CA ALA A 141 1.77 7.00 2.20
C ALA A 141 3.05 7.16 1.35
N LEU A 142 3.00 6.76 0.07
CA LEU A 142 4.08 6.93 -0.91
C LEU A 142 4.52 8.39 -1.04
N PHE A 143 3.59 9.34 -0.90
CA PHE A 143 3.90 10.77 -1.01
C PHE A 143 4.58 11.34 0.24
N ASP A 144 4.48 10.65 1.38
CA ASP A 144 5.10 11.08 2.63
C ASP A 144 6.49 10.45 2.83
N ASN A 145 6.63 9.16 2.51
CA ASN A 145 7.92 8.48 2.54
C ASN A 145 7.94 7.26 1.60
N LEU A 146 8.38 7.47 0.35
CA LEU A 146 8.36 6.46 -0.71
C LEU A 146 9.12 5.19 -0.34
N VAL A 147 10.39 5.31 0.06
CA VAL A 147 11.26 4.16 0.36
C VAL A 147 10.64 3.35 1.50
N GLN A 148 10.20 4.05 2.54
CA GLN A 148 9.60 3.39 3.69
C GLN A 148 8.29 2.68 3.33
N ALA A 149 7.40 3.35 2.59
CA ALA A 149 6.11 2.79 2.20
C ALA A 149 6.27 1.56 1.30
N VAL A 150 7.17 1.63 0.32
CA VAL A 150 7.43 0.51 -0.61
C VAL A 150 8.10 -0.66 0.10
N VAL A 151 9.09 -0.40 0.97
CA VAL A 151 9.78 -1.45 1.71
C VAL A 151 8.86 -2.13 2.72
N MET A 152 8.04 -1.36 3.44
CA MET A 152 7.16 -1.92 4.47
C MET A 152 5.97 -2.69 3.90
N ALA A 153 5.44 -2.30 2.74
CA ALA A 153 4.16 -2.81 2.22
C ALA A 153 4.07 -4.35 2.15
N PRO A 154 5.05 -5.11 1.59
CA PRO A 154 4.93 -6.56 1.47
C PRO A 154 4.94 -7.27 2.84
N LEU A 155 5.79 -6.82 3.77
CA LEU A 155 5.80 -7.37 5.13
C LEU A 155 4.53 -7.00 5.90
N PHE A 156 3.98 -5.80 5.67
CA PHE A 156 2.73 -5.36 6.29
C PHE A 156 1.56 -6.29 5.92
N VAL A 157 1.34 -6.53 4.62
CA VAL A 157 0.23 -7.38 4.19
C VAL A 157 0.41 -8.84 4.63
N LEU A 158 1.66 -9.33 4.69
CA LEU A 158 1.95 -10.64 5.24
C LEU A 158 1.61 -10.70 6.73
N LEU A 159 1.96 -9.67 7.51
CA LEU A 159 1.63 -9.62 8.94
C LEU A 159 0.13 -9.54 9.17
N GLU A 160 -0.64 -8.77 8.39
CA GLU A 160 -2.11 -8.77 8.49
C GLU A 160 -2.69 -10.18 8.28
N VAL A 161 -2.20 -10.92 7.27
CA VAL A 161 -2.62 -12.31 7.05
C VAL A 161 -2.20 -13.22 8.20
N LEU A 162 -0.96 -13.09 8.69
CA LEU A 162 -0.49 -13.90 9.83
C LEU A 162 -1.26 -13.58 11.11
N PHE A 163 -1.66 -12.33 11.33
CA PHE A 163 -2.50 -11.92 12.46
C PHE A 163 -3.89 -12.54 12.40
N LEU A 164 -4.49 -12.65 11.21
CA LEU A 164 -5.72 -13.41 10.99
C LEU A 164 -5.56 -14.89 11.36
N LEU A 165 -4.36 -15.45 11.18
CA LEU A 165 -4.00 -16.81 11.60
C LEU A 165 -3.58 -16.91 13.08
N GLY A 166 -3.72 -15.83 13.85
CA GLY A 166 -3.42 -15.79 15.28
C GLY A 166 -1.95 -15.57 15.64
N TYR A 167 -1.10 -15.16 14.70
CA TYR A 167 0.31 -14.84 14.97
C TYR A 167 0.43 -13.61 15.89
N ARG A 168 1.25 -13.72 16.96
CA ARG A 168 1.60 -12.61 17.88
C ARG A 168 0.42 -11.72 18.32
N LYS A 169 -0.65 -12.31 18.85
CA LYS A 169 -1.86 -11.59 19.32
C LYS A 169 -1.55 -10.43 20.29
N ASP A 170 -0.58 -10.58 21.19
CA ASP A 170 -0.19 -9.51 22.14
C ASP A 170 0.47 -8.31 21.45
N PHE A 171 1.33 -8.58 20.46
CA PHE A 171 1.94 -7.54 19.64
C PHE A 171 0.86 -6.80 18.85
N GLN A 172 -0.02 -7.55 18.16
CA GLN A 172 -1.16 -7.02 17.42
C GLN A 172 -2.00 -6.09 18.31
N LYS A 173 -2.38 -6.52 19.51
CA LYS A 173 -3.16 -5.70 20.45
C LYS A 173 -2.44 -4.40 20.84
N THR A 174 -1.13 -4.47 21.04
CA THR A 174 -0.32 -3.31 21.44
C THR A 174 -0.20 -2.30 20.29
N ILE A 175 0.06 -2.79 19.08
CA ILE A 175 0.24 -1.93 17.91
C ILE A 175 -1.06 -1.27 17.47
N TRP A 176 -2.20 -1.97 17.52
CA TRP A 176 -3.49 -1.36 17.16
C TRP A 176 -3.87 -0.19 18.07
N LYS A 177 -3.52 -0.24 19.36
CA LYS A 177 -3.66 0.93 20.25
C LYS A 177 -2.80 2.12 19.81
N LYS A 178 -1.63 1.88 19.23
CA LYS A 178 -0.78 2.95 18.67
C LYS A 178 -1.36 3.49 17.37
N VAL A 179 -1.82 2.61 16.48
CA VAL A 179 -2.47 2.96 15.21
C VAL A 179 -3.71 3.83 15.43
N GLU A 180 -4.58 3.46 16.38
CA GLU A 180 -5.77 4.24 16.74
C GLU A 180 -5.41 5.64 17.21
N LYS A 181 -4.35 5.78 18.03
CA LYS A 181 -3.85 7.08 18.49
C LYS A 181 -3.34 7.93 17.32
N GLU A 182 -2.62 7.34 16.38
CA GLU A 182 -2.15 8.07 15.18
C GLU A 182 -3.32 8.49 14.29
N ILE A 183 -4.29 7.62 14.04
CA ILE A 183 -5.51 7.95 13.29
C ILE A 183 -6.26 9.11 13.97
N ALA A 184 -6.38 9.10 15.29
CA ALA A 184 -7.04 10.18 16.04
C ALA A 184 -6.28 11.51 15.93
N LYS A 185 -4.94 11.49 15.99
CA LYS A 185 -4.11 12.68 15.78
C LYS A 185 -4.35 13.28 14.39
N PHE A 186 -4.35 12.45 13.35
CA PHE A 186 -4.60 12.92 11.98
C PHE A 186 -6.00 13.53 11.81
N LYS A 187 -7.04 12.89 12.37
CA LYS A 187 -8.42 13.42 12.33
C LYS A 187 -8.51 14.79 13.03
N ASN A 188 -7.88 14.92 14.20
CA ASN A 188 -7.87 16.18 14.95
C ASN A 188 -7.13 17.30 14.22
N GLN A 189 -6.00 17.00 13.56
CA GLN A 189 -5.27 17.95 12.74
C GLN A 189 -6.10 18.41 11.53
N SER A 190 -6.72 17.47 10.80
CA SER A 190 -7.60 17.78 9.65
C SER A 190 -8.76 18.70 10.05
N ASN A 191 -9.41 18.43 11.19
CA ASN A 191 -10.51 19.25 11.70
C ASN A 191 -10.04 20.65 12.10
N LYS A 192 -8.89 20.79 12.77
CA LYS A 192 -8.32 22.11 13.10
C LYS A 192 -8.03 22.94 11.86
N THR A 193 -7.42 22.33 10.83
CA THR A 193 -7.13 23.01 9.56
C THR A 193 -8.41 23.44 8.84
N LYS A 194 -9.46 22.61 8.83
CA LYS A 194 -10.76 22.99 8.24
C LYS A 194 -11.41 24.15 8.99
N SER A 195 -11.36 24.15 10.33
CA SER A 195 -11.90 25.23 11.15
C SER A 195 -11.13 26.54 10.99
N SER A 196 -9.80 26.52 10.90
CA SER A 196 -9.00 27.72 10.68
C SER A 196 -9.20 28.32 9.28
N VAL A 197 -9.31 27.47 8.24
CA VAL A 197 -9.64 27.92 6.88
C VAL A 197 -11.04 28.54 6.82
N LYS A 198 -12.04 27.94 7.50
CA LYS A 198 -13.40 28.50 7.56
C LYS A 198 -13.43 29.85 8.30
N SER A 199 -12.70 29.98 9.41
CA SER A 199 -12.58 31.23 10.18
C SER A 199 -11.89 32.34 9.38
N ASN A 200 -10.80 32.03 8.68
CA ASN A 200 -10.12 33.00 7.82
C ASN A 200 -10.98 33.40 6.61
N LYS A 201 -11.79 32.48 6.08
CA LYS A 201 -12.74 32.81 5.02
C LYS A 201 -13.86 33.74 5.50
N SER A 202 -14.44 33.51 6.69
CA SER A 202 -15.46 34.42 7.22
C SER A 202 -14.90 35.81 7.52
N LEU A 203 -13.68 35.90 8.07
CA LEU A 203 -12.99 37.19 8.29
C LEU A 203 -12.69 37.95 6.98
N ASN A 204 -12.43 37.23 5.88
CA ASN A 204 -12.19 37.84 4.57
C ASN A 204 -13.48 38.16 3.80
N ASP A 205 -14.56 37.39 3.96
CA ASP A 205 -15.87 37.67 3.37
C ASP A 205 -16.52 38.91 4.04
N ASP A 206 -16.28 39.14 5.33
CA ASP A 206 -16.76 40.34 6.05
C ASP A 206 -16.00 41.64 5.64
N SER A 207 -14.81 41.53 5.04
CA SER A 207 -13.99 42.68 4.64
C SER A 207 -14.05 43.02 3.14
N ASN A 208 -14.78 42.23 2.33
CA ASN A 208 -14.82 42.40 0.88
C ASN A 208 -16.26 42.39 0.32
N ASN A 209 -17.16 43.20 0.91
CA ASN A 209 -18.45 43.50 0.31
C ASN A 209 -18.33 44.68 -0.68
N ASN A 210 -17.71 44.43 -1.84
CA ASN A 210 -17.91 45.24 -3.05
C ASN A 210 -18.29 44.27 -4.18
N GLY A 211 -19.58 44.26 -4.50
CA GLY A 211 -20.23 43.26 -5.33
C GLY A 211 -19.60 43.05 -6.71
N MET A 212 -19.46 41.77 -7.08
CA MET A 212 -19.37 41.33 -8.46
C MET A 212 -20.04 39.95 -8.56
N PRO A 213 -20.95 39.71 -9.52
CA PRO A 213 -21.73 38.47 -9.56
C PRO A 213 -20.86 37.29 -9.98
N LEU A 214 -20.94 36.20 -9.21
CA LEU A 214 -20.29 34.93 -9.52
C LEU A 214 -20.99 34.26 -10.71
N ILE A 215 -20.26 34.09 -11.81
CA ILE A 215 -20.68 33.26 -12.93
C ILE A 215 -20.64 31.80 -12.47
N SER A 216 -21.83 31.20 -12.35
CA SER A 216 -22.03 29.77 -12.13
C SER A 216 -21.62 29.00 -13.38
N TYR A 217 -20.54 28.22 -13.29
CA TYR A 217 -20.30 27.11 -14.21
C TYR A 217 -20.78 25.82 -13.56
N GLN A 218 -22.08 25.54 -13.68
CA GLN A 218 -22.61 24.19 -13.51
C GLN A 218 -22.42 23.45 -14.83
N HIS A 219 -21.44 22.54 -14.88
CA HIS A 219 -21.36 21.56 -15.96
C HIS A 219 -22.20 20.33 -15.56
N PRO A 220 -23.33 20.02 -16.25
CA PRO A 220 -24.34 19.09 -15.76
C PRO A 220 -24.01 17.59 -15.92
N VAL A 221 -22.77 17.22 -16.28
CA VAL A 221 -22.45 15.84 -16.70
C VAL A 221 -21.90 14.95 -15.56
N MET A 222 -21.40 15.54 -14.46
CA MET A 222 -20.84 14.75 -13.34
C MET A 222 -21.82 14.47 -12.20
N ALA A 223 -22.93 15.20 -12.11
CA ALA A 223 -23.95 14.96 -11.08
C ALA A 223 -24.76 13.69 -11.34
N GLN A 224 -24.90 13.28 -12.61
CA GLN A 224 -25.80 12.19 -13.00
C GLN A 224 -25.21 10.79 -12.77
N PHE A 225 -23.90 10.68 -12.54
CA PHE A 225 -23.22 9.39 -12.31
C PHE A 225 -23.26 8.94 -10.84
N CYS A 226 -23.35 9.88 -9.89
CA CYS A 226 -23.40 9.56 -8.46
C CYS A 226 -24.77 9.01 -8.00
N ASP A 227 -25.86 9.40 -8.66
CA ASP A 227 -27.21 9.02 -8.25
C ASP A 227 -27.67 7.65 -8.78
N GLN A 228 -26.93 7.03 -9.72
CA GLN A 228 -27.35 5.78 -10.35
C GLN A 228 -26.72 4.51 -9.74
N VAL A 229 -25.74 4.61 -8.83
CA VAL A 229 -24.94 3.46 -8.37
C VAL A 229 -25.06 3.16 -6.87
N LEU A 230 -25.77 3.96 -6.07
CA LEU A 230 -25.91 3.74 -4.63
C LEU A 230 -27.38 3.62 -4.19
N PRO A 231 -27.88 2.43 -3.83
CA PRO A 231 -29.11 2.32 -3.07
C PRO A 231 -28.93 2.99 -1.70
N GLN A 232 -29.88 3.84 -1.34
CA GLN A 232 -29.93 4.55 -0.06
C GLN A 232 -30.14 3.57 1.12
N ALA A 233 -29.10 3.36 1.93
CA ALA A 233 -29.13 2.93 3.33
C ALA A 233 -27.66 2.98 3.80
N VAL A 234 -27.19 3.67 4.83
CA VAL A 234 -27.75 3.95 6.15
C VAL A 234 -27.06 5.22 6.67
N HIS A 235 -27.83 6.28 6.88
CA HIS A 235 -27.46 7.36 7.79
C HIS A 235 -27.80 6.90 9.22
N SER A 236 -26.87 6.30 9.95
CA SER A 236 -26.89 6.35 11.42
C SER A 236 -25.53 5.99 12.03
N SER A 237 -25.14 6.82 13.01
CA SER A 237 -24.16 6.63 14.07
C SER A 237 -22.69 6.31 13.72
N SER A 238 -21.84 7.30 13.97
CA SER A 238 -20.37 7.22 14.03
C SER A 238 -19.81 6.42 15.21
N ALA A 239 -20.66 5.78 16.03
CA ALA A 239 -20.22 5.01 17.20
C ALA A 239 -20.02 3.51 16.92
N ILE A 240 -20.59 2.96 15.84
CA ILE A 240 -20.59 1.50 15.58
C ILE A 240 -19.34 1.03 14.80
N ARG A 241 -18.60 1.97 14.18
CA ARG A 241 -17.46 1.64 13.31
C ARG A 241 -16.17 1.24 14.03
N GLY A 242 -16.05 1.53 15.34
CA GLY A 242 -14.90 1.16 16.15
C GLY A 242 -14.95 -0.28 16.67
N GLU A 243 -16.14 -0.79 16.98
CA GLU A 243 -16.31 -2.14 17.54
C GLU A 243 -16.26 -3.22 16.44
N CYS A 244 -16.70 -2.90 15.22
CA CYS A 244 -16.76 -3.87 14.11
C CYS A 244 -15.38 -4.36 13.65
N VAL A 245 -14.33 -3.54 13.76
CA VAL A 245 -12.96 -3.96 13.40
C VAL A 245 -12.35 -4.88 14.47
N TYR A 246 -12.81 -4.82 15.72
CA TYR A 246 -12.34 -5.74 16.76
C TYR A 246 -13.14 -7.05 16.75
N GLU A 247 -14.45 -7.00 16.47
CA GLU A 247 -15.31 -8.20 16.41
C GLU A 247 -15.03 -9.10 15.20
N MET A 248 -14.65 -8.55 14.04
CA MET A 248 -14.32 -9.37 12.87
C MET A 248 -13.09 -10.29 13.09
N TYR A 249 -12.22 -9.97 14.07
CA TYR A 249 -11.05 -10.78 14.45
C TYR A 249 -11.32 -11.69 15.68
N GLN A 250 -12.49 -11.60 16.31
CA GLN A 250 -12.90 -12.51 17.41
C GLN A 250 -13.77 -13.68 16.91
N ILE A 251 -14.10 -13.74 15.63
CA ILE A 251 -14.95 -14.77 15.01
C ILE A 251 -14.13 -15.97 14.47
N VAL A 252 -12.80 -16.00 14.64
CA VAL A 252 -11.93 -17.15 14.29
C VAL A 252 -11.03 -17.56 15.44
#